data_AF-A0A6C0E9W4-F1
#
_entry.id   AF-A0A6C0E9W4-F1
#
_cell.length_a   1.000
_cell.length_b   1.000
_cell.length_c   1.000
_cell.angle_alpha   90.00
_cell.angle_beta   90.00
_cell.angle_gamma   90.00
#
_symmetry.space_group_name_H-M   'P 1'
#
loop_
_entity.id
_entity.type
_entity.pdbx_description
1 polymer ?
#
loop_
_entity_poly.entity_id
_entity_poly.type
_entity_poly.pdbx_seq_one_letter_code
_entity_poly.pdbx_strand_id
1 'polypeptide(L)'
;MENISIRTIINKIFEPHLYDITYKNKYIPHHYYITEKENNDFCFSITINENHIYISSISKCGKNTGSSLLSKIDELANSIENINYITLVDSSDIKIYDSNIDLAILKILTKGESWYNSLGFFSSNYKNEKDYNEKNIRNIPINNVFDLLAGPGELAKLATEYFPGIDINLPTKDYFNIIVPLINNYEQSKFLKELIDKISLIIKYDRILKKTIRYNNTNFENKNGGKKIKKRTRKIKKSNIKKRNNKTKGKK
;
A
#
# COMPACT_ATOMS: atom_id res chain seq x y z
N MET A 1 10.42 30.68 -15.39
CA MET A 1 9.32 30.68 -16.40
C MET A 1 8.41 29.44 -16.25
N GLU A 2 8.41 28.74 -15.11
CA GLU A 2 7.76 27.41 -14.97
C GLU A 2 6.40 27.37 -14.24
N ASN A 3 6.03 28.41 -13.49
CA ASN A 3 4.81 28.40 -12.65
C ASN A 3 3.49 28.38 -13.43
N ILE A 4 3.47 28.94 -14.64
CA ILE A 4 2.26 29.00 -15.49
C ILE A 4 1.94 27.60 -16.05
N SER A 5 2.96 26.80 -16.37
CA SER A 5 2.78 25.45 -16.92
C SER A 5 2.15 24.50 -15.90
N ILE A 6 2.72 24.42 -14.70
CA ILE A 6 2.24 23.50 -13.65
C ILE A 6 0.81 23.82 -13.24
N ARG A 7 0.48 25.10 -13.01
CA ARG A 7 -0.89 25.49 -12.63
C ARG A 7 -1.90 25.15 -13.73
N THR A 8 -1.52 25.29 -14.99
CA THR A 8 -2.38 24.92 -16.13
C THR A 8 -2.64 23.42 -16.16
N ILE A 9 -1.62 22.59 -15.90
CA ILE A 9 -1.77 21.13 -15.80
C ILE A 9 -2.69 20.75 -14.64
N ILE A 10 -2.49 21.34 -13.46
CA ILE A 10 -3.35 21.08 -12.29
C ILE A 10 -4.81 21.44 -12.62
N ASN A 11 -5.06 22.62 -13.20
CA ASN A 11 -6.42 23.03 -13.59
C ASN A 11 -7.06 22.10 -14.61
N LYS A 12 -6.26 21.44 -15.47
CA LYS A 12 -6.80 20.48 -16.44
C LYS A 12 -7.32 19.20 -15.77
N ILE A 13 -6.67 18.75 -14.69
CA ILE A 13 -6.99 17.52 -13.97
C ILE A 13 -8.03 17.77 -12.85
N PHE A 14 -7.92 18.93 -12.23
CA PHE A 14 -8.79 19.44 -11.18
C PHE A 14 -9.56 20.63 -11.75
N GLU A 15 -10.68 20.32 -12.38
CA GLU A 15 -11.48 21.27 -13.14
C GLU A 15 -11.86 22.49 -12.27
N PRO A 16 -11.55 23.74 -12.66
CA PRO A 16 -11.69 24.90 -11.78
C PRO A 16 -13.14 25.24 -11.41
N HIS A 17 -14.13 24.67 -12.10
CA HIS A 17 -15.54 24.82 -11.73
C HIS A 17 -15.96 23.84 -10.63
N LEU A 18 -15.20 22.75 -10.41
CA LEU A 18 -15.44 21.76 -9.36
C LEU A 18 -14.53 21.94 -8.15
N TYR A 19 -13.31 22.44 -8.38
CA TYR A 19 -12.28 22.54 -7.34
C TYR A 19 -11.77 23.96 -7.17
N ASP A 20 -11.48 24.32 -5.92
CA ASP A 20 -10.64 25.45 -5.56
C ASP A 20 -9.20 24.98 -5.39
N ILE A 21 -8.30 25.62 -6.14
CA ILE A 21 -6.86 25.33 -6.12
C ILE A 21 -6.15 26.54 -5.51
N THR A 22 -5.70 26.39 -4.28
CA THR A 22 -5.05 27.45 -3.52
C THR A 22 -3.55 27.20 -3.42
N TYR A 23 -2.76 28.22 -3.78
CA TYR A 23 -1.32 28.26 -3.55
C TYR A 23 -1.06 28.95 -2.21
N LYS A 24 -0.64 28.21 -1.17
CA LYS A 24 -0.64 28.73 0.22
C LYS A 24 0.72 29.04 0.83
N ASN A 25 1.84 28.85 0.13
CA ASN A 25 3.13 29.04 0.79
C ASN A 25 4.13 29.85 -0.05
N LYS A 26 4.56 30.99 0.49
CA LYS A 26 5.65 31.79 -0.09
C LYS A 26 7.03 31.15 0.14
N TYR A 27 7.13 30.25 1.13
CA TYR A 27 8.36 29.57 1.55
C TYR A 27 8.51 28.15 0.99
N ILE A 28 7.40 27.49 0.64
CA ILE A 28 7.42 26.18 -0.03
C ILE A 28 6.91 26.39 -1.46
N PRO A 29 7.81 26.48 -2.44
CA PRO A 29 7.41 26.62 -3.84
C PRO A 29 6.56 25.42 -4.25
N HIS A 30 5.59 25.66 -5.13
CA HIS A 30 4.73 24.63 -5.72
C HIS A 30 3.93 23.79 -4.71
N HIS A 31 3.54 24.39 -3.59
CA HIS A 31 2.62 23.77 -2.64
C HIS A 31 1.17 24.16 -2.90
N TYR A 32 0.32 23.18 -3.18
CA TYR A 32 -1.06 23.35 -3.59
C TYR A 32 -2.03 22.67 -2.62
N TYR A 33 -3.12 23.36 -2.33
CA TYR A 33 -4.29 22.83 -1.62
C TYR A 33 -5.44 22.71 -2.61
N ILE A 34 -6.08 21.55 -2.61
CA ILE A 34 -7.23 21.26 -3.47
C ILE A 34 -8.44 21.02 -2.56
N THR A 35 -9.48 21.83 -2.77
CA THR A 35 -10.75 21.78 -2.04
C THR A 35 -11.88 21.59 -3.04
N GLU A 36 -12.87 20.77 -2.72
CA GLU A 36 -14.09 20.65 -3.54
C GLU A 36 -15.02 21.84 -3.26
N LYS A 37 -15.50 22.50 -4.32
CA LYS A 37 -16.32 23.71 -4.21
C LYS A 37 -17.70 23.50 -3.61
N GLU A 38 -18.35 22.38 -3.95
CA GLU A 38 -19.75 22.12 -3.58
C GLU A 38 -19.93 22.11 -2.06
N ASN A 39 -19.06 21.40 -1.35
CA ASN A 39 -19.14 21.23 0.10
C ASN A 39 -18.08 22.04 0.86
N ASN A 40 -17.17 22.71 0.15
CA ASN A 40 -15.97 23.34 0.71
C ASN A 40 -15.10 22.34 1.50
N ASP A 41 -15.09 21.09 1.05
CA ASP A 41 -14.36 19.99 1.68
C ASP A 41 -12.91 19.96 1.21
N PHE A 42 -11.97 19.96 2.15
CA PHE A 42 -10.56 19.76 1.84
C PHE A 42 -10.34 18.34 1.28
N CYS A 43 -9.77 18.24 0.07
CA CYS A 43 -9.48 16.97 -0.57
C CYS A 43 -8.05 16.52 -0.27
N PHE A 44 -7.04 17.31 -0.65
CA PHE A 44 -5.65 16.95 -0.45
C PHE A 44 -4.72 18.16 -0.59
N SER A 45 -3.49 18.00 -0.13
CA SER A 45 -2.41 18.95 -0.35
C SER A 45 -1.15 18.25 -0.86
N ILE A 46 -0.49 18.89 -1.82
CA ILE A 46 0.70 18.35 -2.49
C ILE A 46 1.78 19.40 -2.63
N THR A 47 3.03 18.95 -2.62
CA THR A 47 4.20 19.73 -3.05
C THR A 47 4.77 19.07 -4.30
N ILE A 48 4.95 19.86 -5.36
CA ILE A 48 5.57 19.38 -6.60
C ILE A 48 7.04 19.79 -6.59
N ASN A 49 7.92 18.80 -6.49
CA ASN A 49 9.37 18.98 -6.55
C ASN A 49 9.88 18.66 -7.96
N GLU A 50 11.17 18.90 -8.21
CA GLU A 50 11.79 18.71 -9.53
C GLU A 50 11.58 17.31 -10.12
N ASN A 51 11.62 16.27 -9.27
CA ASN A 51 11.57 14.87 -9.73
C ASN A 51 10.46 14.03 -9.08
N HIS A 52 9.64 14.62 -8.21
CA HIS A 52 8.59 13.90 -7.50
C HIS A 52 7.47 14.79 -6.98
N ILE A 53 6.32 14.18 -6.69
CA ILE A 53 5.22 14.81 -5.95
C ILE A 53 5.22 14.27 -4.53
N TYR A 54 5.18 15.14 -3.54
CA TYR A 54 4.93 14.78 -2.15
C TYR A 54 3.48 15.06 -1.78
N ILE A 55 2.76 14.05 -1.28
CA ILE A 55 1.40 14.19 -0.74
C ILE A 55 1.52 14.45 0.76
N SER A 56 1.15 15.67 1.18
CA SER A 56 1.17 16.05 2.59
C SER A 56 -0.06 15.56 3.33
N SER A 57 -1.22 15.51 2.66
CA SER A 57 -2.47 15.06 3.26
C SER A 57 -3.47 14.67 2.17
N ILE A 58 -4.34 13.71 2.48
CA ILE A 58 -5.46 13.29 1.64
C ILE A 58 -6.63 12.93 2.54
N SER A 59 -7.79 13.45 2.17
CA SER A 59 -9.06 13.28 2.87
C SER A 59 -10.13 12.92 1.85
N LYS A 60 -11.14 12.16 2.28
CA LYS A 60 -12.37 12.03 1.48
C LYS A 60 -13.00 13.41 1.37
N CYS A 61 -13.44 13.78 0.17
CA CYS A 61 -14.10 15.06 -0.08
C CYS A 61 -15.25 14.84 -1.07
N GLY A 62 -16.45 15.31 -0.72
CA GLY A 62 -17.67 15.07 -1.50
C GLY A 62 -17.83 13.62 -1.96
N LYS A 63 -17.91 13.41 -3.28
CA LYS A 63 -18.05 12.07 -3.88
C LYS A 63 -16.72 11.34 -4.08
N ASN A 64 -15.59 12.01 -3.84
CA ASN A 64 -14.27 11.44 -4.07
C ASN A 64 -13.83 10.56 -2.90
N THR A 65 -13.34 9.37 -3.26
CA THR A 65 -12.67 8.47 -2.33
C THR A 65 -11.17 8.73 -2.34
N GLY A 66 -10.44 8.25 -1.33
CA GLY A 66 -8.98 8.31 -1.34
C GLY A 66 -8.38 7.69 -2.61
N SER A 67 -8.95 6.59 -3.11
CA SER A 67 -8.49 5.94 -4.34
C SER A 67 -8.69 6.82 -5.59
N SER A 68 -9.84 7.50 -5.71
CA SER A 68 -10.10 8.36 -6.86
C SER A 68 -9.20 9.61 -6.86
N LEU A 69 -8.95 10.18 -5.68
CA LEU A 69 -7.99 11.28 -5.51
C LEU A 69 -6.57 10.85 -5.85
N LEU A 70 -6.10 9.68 -5.38
CA LEU A 70 -4.78 9.16 -5.74
C LEU A 70 -4.64 8.91 -7.24
N SER A 71 -5.69 8.44 -7.91
CA SER A 71 -5.68 8.28 -9.37
C SER A 71 -5.51 9.62 -10.10
N LYS A 72 -6.12 10.71 -9.60
CA LYS A 72 -5.90 12.05 -10.16
C LYS A 72 -4.48 12.57 -9.90
N ILE A 73 -3.90 12.23 -8.75
CA ILE A 73 -2.49 12.56 -8.45
C ILE A 73 -1.55 11.74 -9.34
N ASP A 74 -1.85 10.47 -9.64
CA ASP A 74 -1.10 9.68 -10.63
C ASP A 74 -1.18 10.33 -12.02
N GLU A 75 -2.36 10.81 -12.44
CA GLU A 75 -2.53 11.54 -13.71
C GLU A 75 -1.70 12.84 -13.74
N LEU A 76 -1.68 13.57 -12.62
CA LEU A 76 -0.87 14.78 -12.48
C LEU A 76 0.62 14.47 -12.59
N ALA A 77 1.07 13.43 -11.91
CA ALA A 77 2.46 13.00 -11.95
C ALA A 77 2.89 12.58 -13.37
N ASN A 78 2.03 11.92 -14.13
CA ASN A 78 2.29 11.56 -15.53
C ASN A 78 2.26 12.76 -16.49
N SER A 79 1.58 13.85 -16.11
CA SER A 79 1.41 15.03 -16.97
C SER A 79 2.53 16.05 -16.83
N ILE A 80 3.36 15.95 -15.78
CA ILE A 80 4.50 16.83 -15.53
C ILE A 80 5.77 16.11 -15.97
N GLU A 81 6.60 16.78 -16.76
CA GLU A 81 7.89 16.24 -17.18
C GLU A 81 8.81 16.04 -15.97
N ASN A 82 9.67 15.01 -16.01
CA ASN A 82 10.67 14.68 -14.98
C ASN A 82 10.14 14.14 -13.64
N ILE A 83 8.82 14.02 -13.44
CA ILE A 83 8.27 13.36 -12.25
C ILE A 83 8.43 11.84 -12.35
N ASN A 84 9.25 11.29 -11.45
CA ASN A 84 9.61 9.87 -11.46
C ASN A 84 8.88 9.06 -10.38
N TYR A 85 8.36 9.72 -9.34
CA TYR A 85 7.70 9.05 -8.22
C TYR A 85 6.79 9.99 -7.43
N ILE A 86 5.94 9.40 -6.59
CA ILE A 86 5.12 10.07 -5.59
C ILE A 86 5.57 9.57 -4.20
N THR A 87 5.67 10.45 -3.22
CA THR A 87 5.91 10.10 -1.81
C THR A 87 4.81 10.60 -0.89
N LEU A 88 4.63 9.93 0.25
CA LEU A 88 3.70 10.34 1.31
C LEU A 88 4.13 9.78 2.66
N VAL A 89 3.54 10.31 3.74
CA VAL A 89 3.59 9.73 5.08
C VAL A 89 2.22 9.14 5.40
N ASP A 90 2.16 7.85 5.67
CA ASP A 90 0.91 7.15 6.00
C ASP A 90 0.51 7.38 7.46
N SER A 91 -0.32 8.39 7.66
CA SER A 91 -1.04 8.68 8.90
C SER A 91 -2.54 8.47 8.72
N SER A 92 -2.94 7.44 7.97
CA SER A 92 -4.35 7.19 7.69
C SER A 92 -5.08 6.57 8.88
N ASP A 93 -6.27 7.10 9.16
CA ASP A 93 -7.17 6.61 10.20
C ASP A 93 -8.52 6.19 9.60
N ILE A 94 -9.18 5.26 10.27
CA ILE A 94 -10.58 4.93 10.05
C ILE A 94 -11.38 5.17 11.33
N LYS A 95 -12.50 5.86 11.19
CA LYS A 95 -13.46 6.03 12.29
C LYS A 95 -14.36 4.80 12.36
N ILE A 96 -14.31 4.07 13.47
CA ILE A 96 -15.23 2.98 13.80
C ILE A 96 -15.92 3.37 15.12
N TYR A 97 -17.23 3.61 15.08
CA TYR A 97 -17.96 4.30 16.15
C TYR A 97 -17.25 5.63 16.50
N ASP A 98 -16.92 5.86 17.76
CA ASP A 98 -16.26 7.10 18.21
C ASP A 98 -14.73 6.95 18.35
N SER A 99 -14.18 5.84 17.86
CA SER A 99 -12.74 5.56 17.89
C SER A 99 -12.10 5.83 16.53
N ASN A 100 -11.05 6.64 16.51
CA ASN A 100 -10.12 6.74 15.38
C ASN A 100 -9.07 5.65 15.51
N ILE A 101 -9.01 4.78 14.51
CA ILE A 101 -8.17 3.59 14.50
C ILE A 101 -7.17 3.72 13.36
N ASP A 102 -5.90 3.43 13.65
CA ASP A 102 -4.85 3.42 12.64
C ASP A 102 -5.18 2.42 11.52
N LEU A 103 -5.48 2.96 10.35
CA LEU A 103 -5.94 2.18 9.21
C LEU A 103 -4.80 1.31 8.66
N ALA A 104 -3.57 1.80 8.69
CA ALA A 104 -2.42 1.05 8.19
C ALA A 104 -2.21 -0.22 9.01
N ILE A 105 -2.19 -0.10 10.33
CA ILE A 105 -2.00 -1.26 11.23
C ILE A 105 -3.18 -2.22 11.12
N LEU A 106 -4.42 -1.72 11.13
CA LEU A 106 -5.60 -2.55 10.95
C LEU A 106 -5.56 -3.35 9.64
N LYS A 107 -5.14 -2.71 8.54
CA LYS A 107 -5.02 -3.36 7.22
C LYS A 107 -3.87 -4.36 7.18
N ILE A 108 -2.73 -4.07 7.80
CA ILE A 108 -1.64 -5.05 7.90
C ILE A 108 -2.12 -6.28 8.65
N LEU A 109 -2.81 -6.14 9.79
CA LEU A 109 -3.31 -7.27 10.55
C LEU A 109 -4.31 -8.12 9.75
N THR A 110 -5.29 -7.48 9.13
CA THR A 110 -6.37 -8.18 8.40
C THR A 110 -5.98 -8.69 7.02
N LYS A 111 -5.20 -7.93 6.25
CA LYS A 111 -4.88 -8.17 4.82
C LYS A 111 -3.40 -8.44 4.53
N GLY A 112 -2.50 -8.18 5.48
CA GLY A 112 -1.06 -8.42 5.34
C GLY A 112 -0.26 -7.25 4.80
N GLU A 113 -0.94 -6.15 4.45
CA GLU A 113 -0.32 -4.94 3.93
C GLU A 113 -1.23 -3.73 4.17
N SER A 114 -0.66 -2.53 4.18
CA SER A 114 -1.45 -1.29 4.36
C SER A 114 -2.31 -1.00 3.12
N TRP A 115 -3.28 -0.08 3.26
CA TRP A 115 -4.10 0.35 2.11
C TRP A 115 -3.24 0.93 1.00
N TYR A 116 -2.22 1.74 1.33
CA TYR A 116 -1.30 2.31 0.35
C TYR A 116 -0.41 1.26 -0.33
N ASN A 117 0.02 0.20 0.37
CA ASN A 117 0.76 -0.90 -0.27
C ASN A 117 -0.05 -1.55 -1.40
N SER A 118 -1.35 -1.74 -1.20
CA SER A 118 -2.24 -2.28 -2.24
C SER A 118 -2.36 -1.38 -3.48
N LEU A 119 -1.96 -0.10 -3.35
CA LEU A 119 -1.98 0.91 -4.41
C LEU A 119 -0.58 1.17 -5.01
N GLY A 120 0.42 0.37 -4.65
CA GLY A 120 1.77 0.44 -5.19
C GLY A 120 2.71 1.39 -4.46
N PHE A 121 2.33 1.89 -3.29
CA PHE A 121 3.20 2.68 -2.42
C PHE A 121 3.93 1.78 -1.42
N PHE A 122 5.26 1.80 -1.44
CA PHE A 122 6.08 0.93 -0.59
C PHE A 122 7.13 1.73 0.15
N SER A 123 7.44 1.30 1.37
CA SER A 123 8.63 1.74 2.09
C SER A 123 9.88 1.12 1.46
N SER A 124 11.05 1.66 1.79
CA SER A 124 12.33 1.08 1.37
C SER A 124 12.56 -0.34 1.90
N ASN A 125 11.92 -0.69 3.03
CA ASN A 125 12.09 -1.94 3.75
C ASN A 125 10.86 -2.87 3.67
N TYR A 126 9.92 -2.58 2.77
CA TYR A 126 8.59 -3.23 2.70
C TYR A 126 8.63 -4.76 2.75
N LYS A 127 9.57 -5.40 2.02
CA LYS A 127 9.65 -6.86 2.00
C LYS A 127 9.97 -7.43 3.38
N ASN A 128 10.94 -6.86 4.08
CA ASN A 128 11.34 -7.33 5.41
C ASN A 128 10.25 -7.04 6.46
N GLU A 129 9.57 -5.88 6.34
CA GLU A 129 8.40 -5.54 7.16
C GLU A 129 7.29 -6.57 6.99
N LYS A 130 6.93 -6.87 5.73
CA LYS A 130 5.91 -7.86 5.38
C LYS A 130 6.27 -9.24 5.92
N ASP A 131 7.48 -9.73 5.63
CA ASP A 131 7.93 -11.05 6.07
C ASP A 131 7.97 -11.15 7.61
N TYR A 132 8.41 -10.10 8.30
CA TYR A 132 8.41 -10.04 9.76
C TYR A 132 6.99 -10.05 10.33
N ASN A 133 6.09 -9.19 9.84
CA ASN A 133 4.73 -9.08 10.33
C ASN A 133 3.95 -10.38 10.07
N GLU A 134 4.16 -10.99 8.91
CA GLU A 134 3.53 -12.26 8.54
C GLU A 134 3.93 -13.38 9.50
N LYS A 135 5.22 -13.50 9.79
CA LYS A 135 5.77 -14.59 10.61
C LYS A 135 5.53 -14.38 12.11
N ASN A 136 5.73 -13.18 12.62
CA ASN A 136 5.83 -12.93 14.06
C ASN A 136 4.58 -12.30 14.68
N ILE A 137 3.61 -11.87 13.86
CA ILE A 137 2.38 -11.23 14.35
C ILE A 137 1.16 -11.92 13.75
N ARG A 138 1.01 -11.90 12.42
CA ARG A 138 -0.24 -12.28 11.76
C ARG A 138 -0.59 -13.76 11.82
N ASN A 139 0.40 -14.63 11.68
CA ASN A 139 0.20 -16.08 11.64
C ASN A 139 0.41 -16.79 12.97
N ILE A 140 0.79 -16.06 14.03
CA ILE A 140 0.81 -16.61 15.38
C ILE A 140 -0.55 -16.43 16.05
N PRO A 141 -0.92 -17.29 17.00
CA PRO A 141 -2.09 -17.11 17.86
C PRO A 141 -2.17 -15.70 18.48
N ILE A 142 -3.37 -15.12 18.56
CA ILE A 142 -3.54 -13.78 19.16
C ILE A 142 -3.15 -13.76 20.64
N ASN A 143 -3.35 -14.85 21.39
CA ASN A 143 -2.88 -14.93 22.78
C ASN A 143 -1.36 -14.73 22.91
N ASN A 144 -0.56 -15.28 21.98
CA ASN A 144 0.88 -15.06 21.95
C ASN A 144 1.20 -13.57 21.67
N VAL A 145 0.38 -12.88 20.87
CA VAL A 145 0.53 -11.43 20.69
C VAL A 145 0.18 -10.68 21.97
N PHE A 146 -0.87 -11.08 22.71
CA PHE A 146 -1.18 -10.48 24.01
C PHE A 146 -0.02 -10.62 25.00
N ASP A 147 0.65 -11.77 25.02
CA ASP A 147 1.84 -12.01 25.85
C ASP A 147 2.97 -11.03 25.54
N LEU A 148 3.18 -10.71 24.25
CA LEU A 148 4.19 -9.75 23.81
C LEU A 148 3.90 -8.30 24.24
N LEU A 149 2.63 -7.95 24.49
CA LEU A 149 2.19 -6.56 24.69
C LEU A 149 2.08 -6.14 26.15
N ALA A 150 1.60 -7.02 27.03
CA ALA A 150 1.26 -6.66 28.40
C ALA A 150 1.31 -7.83 29.40
N GLY A 151 1.76 -9.02 28.97
CA GLY A 151 1.65 -10.26 29.73
C GLY A 151 0.25 -10.91 29.64
N PRO A 152 0.15 -12.24 29.82
CA PRO A 152 -0.98 -13.09 29.37
C PRO A 152 -2.39 -12.77 29.89
N GLY A 153 -2.53 -11.97 30.95
CA GLY A 153 -3.74 -11.98 31.77
C GLY A 153 -4.82 -10.99 31.37
N GLU A 154 -4.45 -9.74 31.09
CA GLU A 154 -5.42 -8.64 31.02
C GLU A 154 -6.10 -8.55 29.65
N LEU A 155 -5.31 -8.55 28.57
CA LEU A 155 -5.84 -8.45 27.20
C LEU A 155 -6.70 -9.66 26.82
N ALA A 156 -6.33 -10.87 27.27
CA ALA A 156 -7.10 -12.08 27.03
C ALA A 156 -8.47 -12.04 27.72
N LYS A 157 -8.54 -11.48 28.95
CA LYS A 157 -9.80 -11.28 29.67
C LYS A 157 -10.70 -10.28 28.95
N LEU A 158 -10.17 -9.11 28.60
CA LEU A 158 -10.92 -8.09 27.87
C LEU A 158 -11.39 -8.60 26.50
N ALA A 159 -10.55 -9.34 25.78
CA ALA A 159 -10.93 -9.99 24.52
C ALA A 159 -12.16 -10.91 24.70
N THR A 160 -12.14 -11.74 25.75
CA THR A 160 -13.24 -12.67 26.06
C THR A 160 -14.50 -11.94 26.53
N GLU A 161 -14.35 -10.84 27.25
CA GLU A 161 -15.46 -9.99 27.72
C GLU A 161 -16.16 -9.27 26.57
N TYR A 162 -15.39 -8.63 25.67
CA TYR A 162 -15.95 -7.83 24.57
C TYR A 162 -16.35 -8.65 23.35
N PHE A 163 -15.74 -9.82 23.14
CA PHE A 163 -16.02 -10.74 22.05
C PHE A 163 -16.19 -12.18 22.56
N PRO A 164 -17.26 -12.46 23.33
CA PRO A 164 -17.49 -13.77 23.92
C PRO A 164 -17.65 -14.84 22.84
N GLY A 165 -17.01 -15.99 23.05
CA GLY A 165 -17.05 -17.14 22.15
C GLY A 165 -16.06 -17.09 20.98
N ILE A 166 -15.26 -16.02 20.86
CA ILE A 166 -14.16 -15.97 19.88
C ILE A 166 -12.92 -16.65 20.47
N ASP A 167 -12.37 -17.63 19.74
CA ASP A 167 -11.17 -18.36 20.16
C ASP A 167 -9.90 -17.49 20.05
N ILE A 168 -9.24 -17.25 21.18
CA ILE A 168 -7.99 -16.48 21.28
C ILE A 168 -6.75 -17.28 20.85
N ASN A 169 -6.91 -18.54 20.45
CA ASN A 169 -5.83 -19.32 19.84
C ASN A 169 -5.83 -19.22 18.30
N LEU A 170 -6.80 -18.52 17.71
CA LEU A 170 -6.81 -18.24 16.28
C LEU A 170 -5.58 -17.43 15.87
N PRO A 171 -5.06 -17.65 14.65
CA PRO A 171 -4.07 -16.75 14.08
C PRO A 171 -4.56 -15.31 14.16
N THR A 172 -3.68 -14.38 14.55
CA THR A 172 -3.99 -12.96 14.74
C THR A 172 -4.77 -12.38 13.57
N LYS A 173 -4.40 -12.69 12.32
CA LYS A 173 -5.15 -12.23 11.14
C LYS A 173 -6.60 -12.69 11.12
N ASP A 174 -6.88 -13.91 11.56
CA ASP A 174 -8.22 -14.51 11.54
C ASP A 174 -9.06 -13.95 12.68
N TYR A 175 -8.45 -13.79 13.86
CA TYR A 175 -9.05 -13.08 14.99
C TYR A 175 -9.52 -11.67 14.58
N PHE A 176 -8.63 -10.86 13.97
CA PHE A 176 -8.99 -9.51 13.50
C PHE A 176 -10.04 -9.52 12.38
N ASN A 177 -9.98 -10.48 11.44
CA ASN A 177 -11.00 -10.60 10.40
C ASN A 177 -12.39 -10.98 10.95
N ILE A 178 -12.46 -11.60 12.13
CA ILE A 178 -13.71 -11.96 12.81
C ILE A 178 -14.22 -10.81 13.68
N ILE A 179 -13.38 -10.22 14.55
CA ILE A 179 -13.88 -9.22 15.53
C ILE A 179 -14.26 -7.90 14.87
N VAL A 180 -13.54 -7.46 13.82
CA VAL A 180 -13.73 -6.13 13.23
C VAL A 180 -15.16 -5.95 12.68
N PRO A 181 -15.74 -6.91 11.93
CA PRO A 181 -17.15 -6.86 11.53
C PRO A 181 -18.16 -6.96 12.68
N LEU A 182 -17.78 -7.50 13.84
CA LEU A 182 -18.66 -7.69 14.99
C LEU A 182 -18.79 -6.46 15.88
N ILE A 183 -17.93 -5.45 15.69
CA ILE A 183 -17.96 -4.22 16.48
C ILE A 183 -19.29 -3.51 16.24
N ASN A 184 -20.06 -3.38 17.32
CA ASN A 184 -21.39 -2.79 17.29
C ASN A 184 -21.64 -1.76 18.42
N ASN A 185 -20.62 -1.46 19.22
CA ASN A 185 -20.71 -0.50 20.31
C ASN A 185 -19.37 0.21 20.59
N TYR A 186 -19.44 1.25 21.43
CA TYR A 186 -18.30 2.08 21.79
C TYR A 186 -17.19 1.29 22.49
N GLU A 187 -17.52 0.48 23.50
CA GLU A 187 -16.53 -0.26 24.29
C GLU A 187 -15.72 -1.25 23.44
N GLN A 188 -16.37 -1.96 22.52
CA GLN A 188 -15.70 -2.82 21.55
C GLN A 188 -14.77 -2.03 20.62
N SER A 189 -15.21 -0.85 20.14
CA SER A 189 -14.37 0.00 19.28
C SER A 189 -13.16 0.56 20.04
N LYS A 190 -13.35 0.91 21.31
CA LYS A 190 -12.30 1.40 22.21
C LYS A 190 -11.28 0.30 22.48
N PHE A 191 -11.73 -0.91 22.79
CA PHE A 191 -10.84 -2.07 22.93
C PHE A 191 -10.04 -2.33 21.64
N LEU A 192 -10.70 -2.30 20.47
CA LEU A 192 -10.01 -2.49 19.19
C LEU A 192 -8.92 -1.42 19.01
N LYS A 193 -9.23 -0.16 19.30
CA LYS A 193 -8.28 0.95 19.21
C LYS A 193 -7.08 0.72 20.14
N GLU A 194 -7.32 0.44 21.42
CA GLU A 194 -6.25 0.21 22.40
C GLU A 194 -5.36 -0.98 22.01
N LEU A 195 -5.97 -2.06 21.50
CA LEU A 195 -5.22 -3.21 21.01
C LEU A 195 -4.37 -2.87 19.79
N ILE A 196 -4.91 -2.11 18.83
CA ILE A 196 -4.16 -1.66 17.64
C ILE A 196 -3.03 -0.72 18.02
N ASP A 197 -3.27 0.21 18.94
CA ASP A 197 -2.24 1.15 19.43
C ASP A 197 -1.09 0.37 20.09
N LYS A 198 -1.40 -0.65 20.90
CA LYS A 198 -0.38 -1.53 21.50
C LYS A 198 0.36 -2.35 20.44
N ILE A 199 -0.35 -2.97 19.50
CA ILE A 199 0.27 -3.76 18.41
C ILE A 199 1.16 -2.87 17.52
N SER A 200 0.80 -1.59 17.34
CA SER A 200 1.59 -0.65 16.54
C SER A 200 3.04 -0.50 17.03
N LEU A 201 3.30 -0.79 18.32
CA LEU A 201 4.63 -0.74 18.92
C LEU A 201 5.53 -1.92 18.52
N ILE A 202 4.94 -3.05 18.11
CA ILE A 202 5.68 -4.28 17.78
C ILE A 202 5.60 -4.64 16.30
N ILE A 203 4.67 -4.04 15.55
CA ILE A 203 4.55 -4.21 14.11
C ILE A 203 5.66 -3.42 13.41
N LYS A 204 6.24 -3.98 12.34
CA LYS A 204 7.23 -3.26 11.53
C LYS A 204 6.54 -2.59 10.36
N TYR A 205 6.53 -1.26 10.35
CA TYR A 205 5.95 -0.49 9.25
C TYR A 205 6.57 0.91 9.18
N ASP A 206 7.43 1.15 8.18
CA ASP A 206 7.86 2.49 7.84
C ASP A 206 6.73 3.22 7.09
N ARG A 207 6.29 4.34 7.66
CA ARG A 207 5.18 5.16 7.15
C ARG A 207 5.59 6.05 5.99
N ILE A 208 6.88 6.19 5.71
CA ILE A 208 7.36 6.95 4.56
C ILE A 208 7.29 6.06 3.32
N LEU A 209 6.28 6.29 2.48
CA LEU A 209 6.01 5.45 1.33
C LEU A 209 6.35 6.16 0.03
N LYS A 210 6.75 5.36 -0.96
CA LYS A 210 7.07 5.79 -2.32
C LYS A 210 6.37 4.92 -3.35
N LYS A 211 5.83 5.55 -4.39
CA LYS A 211 5.30 4.89 -5.59
C LYS A 211 6.02 5.42 -6.82
N THR A 212 6.64 4.52 -7.59
CA THR A 212 7.29 4.90 -8.86
C THR A 212 6.24 5.17 -9.94
N ILE A 213 6.40 6.28 -10.65
CA ILE A 213 5.59 6.60 -11.83
C ILE A 213 6.23 5.93 -13.05
N ARG A 214 5.47 5.09 -13.72
CA ARG A 214 5.88 4.52 -15.01
C ARG A 214 5.35 5.44 -16.10
N TYR A 215 6.25 6.11 -16.82
CA TYR A 215 5.87 6.82 -18.04
C TYR A 215 5.25 5.82 -19.02
N ASN A 216 3.94 5.96 -19.25
CA ASN A 216 3.29 5.29 -20.36
C ASN A 216 3.71 6.01 -21.64
N ASN A 217 4.77 5.53 -22.27
CA ASN A 217 5.24 6.03 -23.56
C ASN A 217 4.33 5.55 -24.71
N THR A 218 3.00 5.60 -24.55
CA THR A 218 2.03 5.06 -25.52
C THR A 218 1.67 6.00 -26.66
N ASN A 219 2.35 7.15 -26.82
CA ASN A 219 2.10 8.07 -27.94
C ASN A 219 3.32 8.38 -28.83
N PHE A 220 4.42 7.63 -28.71
CA PHE A 220 5.57 7.76 -29.61
C PHE A 220 6.18 6.40 -30.00
N GLU A 221 5.35 5.42 -30.38
CA GLU A 221 5.81 4.35 -31.27
C GLU A 221 5.12 4.49 -32.62
N ASN A 222 5.89 5.06 -33.53
CA ASN A 222 5.67 5.02 -34.96
C ASN A 222 5.20 3.62 -35.39
N LYS A 223 4.09 3.60 -36.13
CA LYS A 223 3.71 2.51 -37.01
C LYS A 223 4.86 2.22 -37.97
N ASN A 224 5.78 1.33 -37.60
CA ASN A 224 6.66 0.64 -38.52
C ASN A 224 6.79 -0.81 -38.06
N GLY A 225 6.22 -1.70 -38.87
CA GLY A 225 5.97 -3.10 -38.55
C GLY A 225 7.21 -3.91 -38.24
N GLY A 226 7.17 -4.62 -37.10
CA GLY A 226 8.10 -5.69 -36.75
C GLY A 226 7.37 -7.02 -36.66
N LYS A 227 7.61 -7.90 -37.64
CA LYS A 227 7.02 -9.24 -37.77
C LYS A 227 7.16 -10.10 -36.50
N LYS A 228 6.05 -10.73 -36.09
CA LYS A 228 6.03 -11.84 -35.12
C LYS A 228 6.91 -13.00 -35.60
N ILE A 229 8.09 -13.17 -35.02
CA ILE A 229 8.89 -14.39 -35.20
C ILE A 229 8.36 -15.45 -34.23
N LYS A 230 7.63 -16.44 -34.77
CA LYS A 230 7.26 -17.67 -34.07
C LYS A 230 8.52 -18.47 -33.75
N LYS A 231 8.89 -18.59 -32.47
CA LYS A 231 9.93 -19.55 -32.01
C LYS A 231 9.40 -20.98 -32.20
N ARG A 232 9.91 -21.68 -33.21
CA ARG A 232 9.64 -23.10 -33.48
C ARG A 232 10.71 -23.94 -32.78
N THR A 233 10.26 -24.86 -31.93
CA THR A 233 11.04 -25.84 -31.15
C THR A 233 11.85 -26.78 -32.05
N ARG A 234 13.10 -27.08 -31.67
CA ARG A 234 13.89 -28.19 -32.23
C ARG A 234 14.11 -29.27 -31.16
N LYS A 235 13.46 -30.43 -31.37
CA LYS A 235 13.71 -31.69 -30.65
C LYS A 235 15.12 -32.19 -30.98
N ILE A 236 15.95 -32.40 -29.96
CA ILE A 236 17.26 -33.08 -30.09
C ILE A 236 17.01 -34.59 -30.08
N LYS A 237 17.38 -35.27 -31.17
CA LYS A 237 17.39 -36.74 -31.28
C LYS A 237 18.62 -37.30 -30.57
N LYS A 238 18.41 -38.21 -29.61
CA LYS A 238 19.46 -39.09 -29.06
C LYS A 238 19.75 -40.23 -30.03
N SER A 239 21.00 -40.42 -30.41
CA SER A 239 21.49 -41.66 -31.03
C SER A 239 22.78 -42.09 -30.33
N ASN A 240 22.68 -43.12 -29.49
CA ASN A 240 23.84 -43.72 -28.82
C ASN A 240 24.48 -44.79 -29.70
N ILE A 241 25.79 -44.66 -29.80
CA ILE A 241 26.74 -45.40 -30.61
C ILE A 241 26.96 -46.82 -30.03
N LYS A 242 27.12 -47.78 -30.94
CA LYS A 242 27.32 -49.22 -30.70
C LYS A 242 28.58 -49.52 -29.87
N LYS A 243 28.42 -50.36 -28.84
CA LYS A 243 29.50 -51.07 -28.14
C LYS A 243 30.21 -52.05 -29.08
N ARG A 244 31.54 -52.02 -29.11
CA ARG A 244 32.40 -53.02 -29.75
C ARG A 244 33.19 -53.73 -28.65
N ASN A 245 33.00 -55.04 -28.55
CA ASN A 245 33.76 -55.94 -27.68
C ASN A 245 35.19 -56.09 -28.23
N ASN A 246 36.17 -56.27 -27.33
CA ASN A 246 37.29 -57.19 -27.58
C ASN A 246 37.78 -57.82 -26.28
N LYS A 247 37.84 -59.16 -26.31
CA LYS A 247 38.40 -60.07 -25.30
C LYS A 247 39.84 -60.41 -25.69
N THR A 248 40.74 -60.44 -24.70
CA THR A 248 41.99 -61.24 -24.66
C THR A 248 42.33 -61.38 -23.17
N LYS A 249 42.00 -62.46 -22.45
CA LYS A 249 42.56 -63.83 -22.34
C LYS A 249 44.06 -63.93 -21.97
N GLY A 250 44.28 -64.51 -20.78
CA GLY A 250 45.44 -65.33 -20.36
C GLY A 250 46.63 -64.52 -19.85
N LYS A 251 47.45 -64.95 -18.88
CA LYS A 251 47.71 -66.17 -18.09
C LYS A 251 48.39 -65.62 -16.79
N LYS A 252 48.53 -66.26 -15.65
CA LYS A 252 48.69 -67.65 -15.25
C LYS A 252 48.52 -67.67 -13.73
#